data_AF-A0A0Q4KTR6-F1
#
_entry.id   AF-A0A0Q4KTR6-F1
#
_cell.length_a   1.000
_cell.length_b   1.000
_cell.length_c   1.000
_cell.angle_alpha   90.00
_cell.angle_beta   90.00
_cell.angle_gamma   90.00
#
_symmetry.space_group_name_H-M   'P 1'
#
loop_
_entity.id
_entity.type
_entity.pdbx_description
1 polymer ?
#
loop_
_entity_poly.entity_id
_entity_poly.type
_entity_poly.pdbx_seq_one_letter_code
_entity_poly.pdbx_strand_id
1 'polypeptide(L)'
;MAERKLLAGHAIRRLRRGAGLTQAAMADMLAISPSYLNLVERNQRPISATLLIKLAESFDFDPRALTAAEPGGGADAIRRRLADPMFADLEIDRNEVEEWLASAPGGAAAFARVFDRIGGGAAVEAGDDPVTLVRREIERWRNHFADLDAAAEALADELRLGAGDLYGAIAERLRAKHGLTIRVLPADVLPDTLRRLDLHARQLQLSEMLDPASRTFAVAFQLGQIEAKAEIDALAVGAGFTDRAAERLYRRHLLGYFAAALMMPYARFLRGCETTGYDIELLQRRFGAGFEQVAHRLTTLQRVGARGLSFFMIRIDRAGQASKRYPGASSATLVEADGRCPLWRLHHAFDRPGSLMVQLVELEDGARWLTMARTVTPQGSRFGEVHAEFAIGLGVAASQAGVLAAASGLDLAGRAMPIGLGCRACFRSDCPQRSIAPAGRALLINDRERRTSALTFAGD
;
A
#
# COMPACT_ATOMS: atom_id res chain seq x y z
N MET A 1 -34.82 43.43 -3.56
CA MET A 1 -33.92 42.28 -3.76
C MET A 1 -33.80 42.04 -5.25
N ALA A 2 -32.61 42.21 -5.84
CA ALA A 2 -32.44 42.03 -7.28
C ALA A 2 -32.58 40.54 -7.65
N GLU A 3 -33.44 40.23 -8.61
CA GLU A 3 -33.61 38.88 -9.17
C GLU A 3 -32.24 38.33 -9.62
N ARG A 4 -31.80 37.24 -9.00
CA ARG A 4 -30.53 36.59 -9.34
C ARG A 4 -30.66 35.95 -10.73
N LYS A 5 -30.04 36.59 -11.74
CA LYS A 5 -29.97 36.07 -13.12
C LYS A 5 -29.35 34.68 -13.11
N LEU A 6 -30.09 33.67 -13.55
CA LEU A 6 -29.65 32.28 -13.55
C LEU A 6 -28.93 31.94 -14.86
N LEU A 7 -27.61 31.85 -14.81
CA LEU A 7 -26.75 31.47 -15.94
C LEU A 7 -26.34 29.99 -15.78
N ALA A 8 -26.90 29.12 -16.62
CA ALA A 8 -26.71 27.67 -16.49
C ALA A 8 -26.59 26.95 -17.85
N GLY A 9 -26.01 27.64 -18.84
CA GLY A 9 -25.82 27.15 -20.20
C GLY A 9 -25.03 25.85 -20.30
N HIS A 10 -24.06 25.63 -19.42
CA HIS A 10 -23.28 24.38 -19.37
C HIS A 10 -24.14 23.16 -19.02
N ALA A 11 -25.09 23.32 -18.08
CA ALA A 11 -26.00 22.26 -17.67
C ALA A 11 -26.94 21.87 -18.81
N ILE A 12 -27.46 22.86 -19.54
CA ILE A 12 -28.31 22.67 -20.72
C ILE A 12 -27.52 21.99 -21.84
N ARG A 13 -26.29 22.43 -22.12
CA ARG A 13 -25.42 21.81 -23.13
C ARG A 13 -25.07 20.36 -22.79
N ARG A 14 -24.87 20.05 -21.50
CA ARG A 14 -24.63 18.68 -21.02
C ARG A 14 -25.88 17.81 -21.18
N LEU A 15 -27.04 18.32 -20.78
CA LEU A 15 -28.33 17.65 -20.95
C LEU A 15 -28.58 17.31 -22.42
N ARG A 16 -28.38 18.28 -23.33
CA ARG A 16 -28.52 18.10 -24.76
C ARG A 16 -27.63 17.00 -25.32
N ARG A 17 -26.33 17.02 -24.95
CA ARG A 17 -25.37 16.02 -25.40
C ARG A 17 -25.65 14.64 -24.82
N GLY A 18 -26.08 14.57 -23.56
CA GLY A 18 -26.52 13.32 -22.92
C GLY A 18 -27.73 12.70 -23.61
N ALA A 19 -28.63 13.53 -24.13
CA ALA A 19 -29.77 13.10 -24.93
C ALA A 19 -29.44 12.85 -26.42
N GLY A 20 -28.19 13.04 -26.86
CA GLY A 20 -27.79 12.86 -28.26
C GLY A 20 -28.37 13.86 -29.26
N LEU A 21 -28.84 15.02 -28.80
CA LEU A 21 -29.58 15.98 -29.64
C LEU A 21 -28.71 17.08 -30.26
N THR A 22 -29.08 17.52 -31.46
CA THR A 22 -28.57 18.76 -32.05
C THR A 22 -29.22 19.98 -31.38
N GLN A 23 -28.59 21.16 -31.48
CA GLN A 23 -29.18 22.40 -30.93
C GLN A 23 -30.54 22.72 -31.56
N ALA A 24 -30.69 22.49 -32.87
CA ALA A 24 -31.96 22.69 -33.56
C ALA A 24 -33.05 21.75 -33.02
N ALA A 25 -32.75 20.45 -32.92
CA ALA A 25 -33.70 19.46 -32.43
C ALA A 25 -34.16 19.74 -30.99
N MET A 26 -33.24 20.11 -30.09
CA MET A 26 -33.61 20.46 -28.73
C MET A 26 -34.40 21.78 -28.65
N ALA A 27 -34.07 22.76 -29.49
CA ALA A 27 -34.80 24.03 -29.54
C ALA A 27 -36.25 23.84 -30.02
N ASP A 28 -36.45 22.99 -31.03
CA ASP A 28 -37.78 22.63 -31.54
C ASP A 28 -38.60 21.91 -30.47
N MET A 29 -38.01 20.94 -29.76
CA MET A 29 -38.66 20.24 -28.64
C MET A 29 -39.07 21.18 -27.50
N LEU A 30 -38.27 22.21 -27.23
CA LEU A 30 -38.56 23.22 -26.22
C LEU A 30 -39.41 24.39 -26.76
N ALA A 31 -39.84 24.33 -28.03
CA ALA A 31 -40.57 25.39 -28.72
C ALA A 31 -39.94 26.78 -28.50
N ILE A 32 -38.63 26.88 -28.74
CA ILE A 32 -37.83 28.12 -28.73
C ILE A 32 -36.97 28.19 -30.00
N SER A 33 -36.42 29.37 -30.31
CA SER A 33 -35.53 29.46 -31.47
C SER A 33 -34.16 28.82 -31.20
N PRO A 34 -33.54 28.15 -32.19
CA PRO A 34 -32.17 27.62 -32.06
C PRO A 34 -31.14 28.70 -31.68
N SER A 35 -31.35 29.93 -32.17
CA SER A 35 -30.52 31.08 -31.80
C SER A 35 -30.64 31.42 -30.31
N TYR A 36 -31.85 31.39 -29.76
CA TYR A 36 -32.06 31.62 -28.33
C TYR A 36 -31.42 30.52 -27.48
N LEU A 37 -31.55 29.25 -27.86
CA LEU A 37 -30.89 28.14 -27.16
C LEU A 37 -29.37 28.27 -27.18
N ASN A 38 -28.78 28.69 -28.31
CA ASN A 38 -27.34 28.91 -28.42
C ASN A 38 -26.85 30.05 -27.49
N LEU A 39 -27.59 31.16 -27.39
CA LEU A 39 -27.27 32.25 -26.47
C LEU A 39 -27.34 31.80 -25.01
N VAL A 40 -28.32 30.96 -24.67
CA VAL A 40 -28.47 30.39 -23.33
C VAL A 40 -27.34 29.39 -23.02
N GLU A 41 -27.01 28.47 -23.94
CA GLU A 41 -25.91 27.50 -23.77
C GLU A 41 -24.54 28.17 -23.59
N ARG A 42 -24.36 29.37 -24.15
CA ARG A 42 -23.14 30.19 -24.01
C ARG A 42 -23.18 31.16 -22.83
N ASN A 43 -24.18 31.09 -21.95
CA ASN A 43 -24.40 32.02 -20.84
C ASN A 43 -24.52 33.50 -21.26
N GLN A 44 -24.84 33.79 -22.52
CA GLN A 44 -25.06 35.16 -23.01
C GLN A 44 -26.46 35.67 -22.70
N ARG A 45 -27.41 34.76 -22.44
CA ARG A 45 -28.73 35.08 -21.88
C ARG A 45 -29.03 34.23 -20.66
N PRO A 46 -29.60 34.82 -19.59
CA PRO A 46 -30.11 34.05 -18.46
C PRO A 46 -31.29 33.18 -18.89
N ILE A 47 -31.42 32.04 -18.23
CA ILE A 47 -32.52 31.10 -18.45
C ILE A 47 -33.80 31.73 -17.87
N SER A 48 -34.86 31.77 -18.66
CA SER A 48 -36.18 32.21 -18.18
C SER A 48 -36.87 31.12 -17.36
N ALA A 49 -37.76 31.52 -16.44
CA ALA A 49 -38.57 30.57 -15.67
C ALA A 49 -39.38 29.63 -16.59
N THR A 50 -39.92 30.17 -17.69
CA THR A 50 -40.64 29.38 -18.70
C THR A 50 -39.76 28.32 -19.37
N LEU A 51 -38.49 28.62 -19.64
CA LEU A 51 -37.56 27.65 -20.22
C LEU A 51 -37.17 26.55 -19.20
N LEU A 52 -37.03 26.89 -17.91
CA LEU A 52 -36.78 25.90 -16.86
C LEU A 52 -37.92 24.89 -16.72
N ILE A 53 -39.18 25.35 -16.77
CA ILE A 53 -40.35 24.48 -16.71
C ILE A 53 -40.35 23.50 -17.88
N LYS A 54 -40.12 24.00 -19.11
CA LYS A 54 -40.07 23.15 -20.31
C LYS A 54 -38.93 22.13 -20.26
N LEU A 55 -37.77 22.52 -19.73
CA LEU A 55 -36.63 21.60 -19.54
C LEU A 55 -36.99 20.50 -18.52
N ALA A 56 -37.66 20.83 -17.42
CA ALA A 56 -38.10 19.86 -16.43
C ALA A 56 -39.11 18.87 -17.02
N GLU A 57 -40.11 19.36 -17.75
CA GLU A 57 -41.16 18.53 -18.37
C GLU A 57 -40.64 17.62 -19.49
N SER A 58 -39.74 18.13 -20.33
CA SER A 58 -39.29 17.40 -21.53
C SER A 58 -38.09 16.49 -21.30
N PHE A 59 -37.30 16.74 -20.25
CA PHE A 59 -36.01 16.07 -20.03
C PHE A 59 -35.79 15.61 -18.58
N ASP A 60 -36.82 15.60 -17.74
CA ASP A 60 -36.75 15.27 -16.30
C ASP A 60 -35.63 16.05 -15.58
N PHE A 61 -35.46 17.32 -15.97
CA PHE A 61 -34.37 18.16 -15.52
C PHE A 61 -34.68 18.77 -14.15
N ASP A 62 -33.96 18.36 -13.11
CA ASP A 62 -34.08 18.95 -11.76
C ASP A 62 -33.38 20.33 -11.69
N PRO A 63 -34.11 21.44 -11.45
CA PRO A 63 -33.50 22.77 -11.28
C PRO A 63 -32.53 22.85 -10.09
N ARG A 64 -32.63 21.93 -9.10
CA ARG A 64 -31.66 21.84 -7.99
C ARG A 64 -30.32 21.26 -8.44
N ALA A 65 -30.23 20.61 -9.59
CA ALA A 65 -28.96 20.20 -10.20
C ALA A 65 -28.11 21.39 -10.70
N LEU A 66 -28.71 22.58 -10.82
CA LEU A 66 -28.02 23.82 -11.18
C LEU A 66 -27.18 24.40 -10.04
N THR A 67 -27.41 23.94 -8.81
CA THR A 67 -26.59 24.28 -7.64
C THR A 67 -25.51 23.23 -7.33
N ALA A 68 -25.43 22.15 -8.12
CA ALA A 68 -24.42 21.11 -7.93
C ALA A 68 -23.05 21.56 -8.47
N ALA A 69 -22.10 21.73 -7.54
CA ALA A 69 -20.67 22.01 -7.68
C ALA A 69 -20.22 22.61 -9.03
N GLU A 70 -19.94 23.92 -9.02
CA GLU A 70 -19.31 24.61 -10.15
C GLU A 70 -18.06 23.85 -10.62
N PRO A 71 -17.84 23.67 -11.94
CA PRO A 71 -16.66 22.99 -12.46
C PRO A 71 -15.37 23.55 -11.86
N GLY A 72 -14.49 22.68 -11.34
CA GLY A 72 -13.25 23.10 -10.69
C GLY A 72 -13.41 23.84 -9.36
N GLY A 73 -14.61 23.87 -8.78
CA GLY A 73 -14.95 24.61 -7.55
C GLY A 73 -15.28 26.08 -7.79
N GLY A 74 -15.46 26.51 -9.04
CA GLY A 74 -15.82 27.88 -9.40
C GLY A 74 -14.64 28.81 -9.66
N ALA A 75 -14.93 30.04 -10.08
CA ALA A 75 -13.93 31.03 -10.48
C ALA A 75 -12.95 31.37 -9.35
N ASP A 76 -13.43 31.49 -8.11
CA ASP A 76 -12.58 31.74 -6.94
C ASP A 76 -11.64 30.58 -6.61
N ALA A 77 -12.06 29.34 -6.88
CA ALA A 77 -11.24 28.17 -6.63
C ALA A 77 -10.17 27.98 -7.72
N ILE A 78 -10.49 28.28 -8.98
CA ILE A 78 -9.50 28.26 -10.07
C ILE A 78 -8.48 29.38 -9.87
N ARG A 79 -8.91 30.59 -9.49
CA ARG A 79 -7.99 31.71 -9.23
C ARG A 79 -7.00 31.42 -8.11
N ARG A 80 -7.45 30.76 -7.02
CA ARG A 80 -6.55 30.33 -5.94
C ARG A 80 -5.47 29.36 -6.41
N ARG A 81 -5.78 28.49 -7.37
CA ARG A 81 -4.81 27.56 -7.98
C ARG A 81 -3.85 28.28 -8.92
N LEU A 82 -4.35 29.24 -9.69
CA LEU A 82 -3.53 30.06 -10.59
C LEU A 82 -2.64 31.07 -9.85
N ALA A 83 -2.88 31.32 -8.56
CA ALA A 83 -1.99 32.13 -7.71
C ALA A 83 -0.72 31.38 -7.26
N ASP A 84 -0.54 30.13 -7.66
CA ASP A 84 0.68 29.37 -7.42
C ASP A 84 1.89 29.99 -8.15
N PRO A 85 3.08 30.07 -7.51
CA PRO A 85 4.28 30.63 -8.13
C PRO A 85 4.66 30.02 -9.48
N MET A 86 4.24 28.78 -9.76
CA MET A 86 4.45 28.10 -11.04
C MET A 86 3.79 28.83 -12.23
N PHE A 87 2.80 29.69 -11.98
CA PHE A 87 2.09 30.45 -13.00
C PHE A 87 2.36 31.96 -12.91
N ALA A 88 3.39 32.38 -12.16
CA ALA A 88 3.67 33.80 -11.94
C ALA A 88 4.03 34.57 -13.23
N ASP A 89 4.39 33.86 -14.30
CA ASP A 89 4.68 34.38 -15.64
C ASP A 89 3.42 34.56 -16.53
N LEU A 90 2.24 34.08 -16.08
CA LEU A 90 0.99 34.17 -16.82
C LEU A 90 0.08 35.25 -16.23
N GLU A 91 -0.21 36.29 -17.02
CA GLU A 91 -1.15 37.35 -16.64
C GLU A 91 -2.61 36.91 -16.88
N ILE A 92 -3.14 36.04 -16.01
CA ILE A 92 -4.52 35.54 -16.13
C ILE A 92 -5.46 36.36 -15.26
N ASP A 93 -6.37 37.10 -15.89
CA ASP A 93 -7.34 37.95 -15.20
C ASP A 93 -8.64 37.21 -14.81
N ARG A 94 -9.52 37.91 -14.08
CA ARG A 94 -10.79 37.32 -13.62
C ARG A 94 -11.74 36.99 -14.79
N ASN A 95 -11.74 37.80 -15.84
CA ASN A 95 -12.62 37.61 -16.98
C ASN A 95 -12.21 36.37 -17.79
N GLU A 96 -10.90 36.14 -17.95
CA GLU A 96 -10.37 34.94 -18.61
C GLU A 96 -10.76 33.64 -17.87
N VAL A 97 -10.72 33.64 -16.54
CA VAL A 97 -11.16 32.49 -15.74
C VAL A 97 -12.67 32.25 -15.88
N GLU A 98 -13.47 33.31 -15.87
CA GLU A 98 -14.92 33.22 -16.06
C GLU A 98 -15.28 32.73 -17.48
N GLU A 99 -14.55 33.20 -18.50
CA GLU A 99 -14.70 32.74 -19.89
C GLU A 99 -14.26 31.29 -20.07
N TRP A 100 -13.18 30.86 -19.42
CA TRP A 100 -12.73 29.47 -19.46
C TRP A 100 -13.76 28.51 -18.84
N LEU A 101 -14.31 28.87 -17.68
CA LEU A 101 -15.36 28.09 -17.02
C LEU A 101 -16.64 28.03 -17.86
N ALA A 102 -16.97 29.08 -18.60
CA ALA A 102 -18.14 29.10 -19.48
C ALA A 102 -17.93 28.30 -20.79
N SER A 103 -16.74 28.40 -21.40
CA SER A 103 -16.44 27.83 -22.72
C SER A 103 -16.00 26.36 -22.66
N ALA A 104 -15.20 25.99 -21.64
CA ALA A 104 -14.59 24.67 -21.48
C ALA A 104 -14.62 24.16 -20.02
N PRO A 105 -15.82 23.98 -19.42
CA PRO A 105 -15.97 23.56 -18.03
C PRO A 105 -15.33 22.20 -17.69
N GLY A 106 -15.33 21.27 -18.65
CA GLY A 106 -14.63 19.99 -18.49
C GLY A 106 -13.11 20.14 -18.41
N GLY A 107 -12.55 21.12 -19.13
CA GLY A 107 -11.13 21.46 -19.07
C GLY A 107 -10.76 22.09 -17.73
N ALA A 108 -11.56 23.03 -17.24
CA ALA A 108 -11.36 23.64 -15.92
C ALA A 108 -11.47 22.61 -14.77
N ALA A 109 -12.41 21.67 -14.84
CA ALA A 109 -12.52 20.58 -13.88
C ALA A 109 -11.33 19.60 -13.95
N ALA A 110 -10.84 19.28 -15.16
CA ALA A 110 -9.65 18.45 -15.33
C ALA A 110 -8.39 19.13 -14.79
N PHE A 111 -8.20 20.42 -15.09
CA PHE A 111 -7.12 21.23 -14.55
C PHE A 111 -7.14 21.23 -13.02
N ALA A 112 -8.29 21.53 -12.40
CA ALA A 112 -8.41 21.56 -10.95
C ALA A 112 -7.99 20.22 -10.31
N ARG A 113 -8.44 19.08 -10.88
CA ARG A 113 -8.07 17.74 -10.40
C ARG A 113 -6.57 17.46 -10.52
N VAL A 114 -5.97 17.84 -11.64
CA VAL A 114 -4.53 17.64 -11.88
C VAL A 114 -3.71 18.53 -10.94
N PHE A 115 -4.09 19.79 -10.81
CA PHE A 115 -3.40 20.75 -9.95
C PHE A 115 -3.47 20.36 -8.47
N ASP A 116 -4.66 19.97 -7.97
CA ASP A 116 -4.83 19.51 -6.59
C ASP A 116 -4.00 18.25 -6.29
N ARG A 117 -3.83 17.38 -7.30
CA ARG A 117 -2.96 16.20 -7.22
C ARG A 117 -1.48 16.57 -7.19
N ILE A 118 -1.06 17.64 -7.87
CA ILE A 118 0.34 18.10 -7.89
C ILE A 118 0.70 18.87 -6.61
N GLY A 119 -0.20 19.73 -6.12
CA GLY A 119 0.00 20.56 -4.92
C GLY A 119 0.05 19.76 -3.61
N GLY A 120 -0.63 18.61 -3.57
CA GLY A 120 -0.45 17.61 -2.51
C GLY A 120 0.74 16.71 -2.82
N GLY A 121 1.96 17.18 -2.56
CA GLY A 121 3.21 16.52 -2.95
C GLY A 121 3.23 14.99 -2.77
N ALA A 122 2.85 14.27 -3.82
CA ALA A 122 3.04 12.84 -4.01
C ALA A 122 2.85 12.52 -5.51
N ALA A 123 3.87 11.85 -6.05
CA ALA A 123 3.91 10.97 -7.22
C ALA A 123 2.86 11.13 -8.34
N VAL A 124 3.39 11.22 -9.56
CA VAL A 124 2.76 10.79 -10.80
C VAL A 124 1.91 9.52 -10.59
N GLU A 125 0.59 9.65 -10.49
CA GLU A 125 -0.32 8.50 -10.64
C GLU A 125 -0.40 8.15 -12.12
N ALA A 126 0.57 7.37 -12.59
CA ALA A 126 0.23 6.23 -13.43
C ALA A 126 -0.85 5.42 -12.69
N GLY A 127 -1.81 4.80 -13.39
CA GLY A 127 -2.85 3.99 -12.75
C GLY A 127 -2.25 3.12 -11.63
N ASP A 128 -2.94 3.05 -10.48
CA ASP A 128 -2.38 2.49 -9.23
C ASP A 128 -1.47 1.29 -9.52
N ASP A 129 -0.18 1.46 -9.19
CA ASP A 129 0.84 0.41 -9.39
C ASP A 129 0.31 -0.93 -8.84
N PRO A 130 0.42 -2.05 -9.59
CA PRO A 130 -0.09 -3.35 -9.17
C PRO A 130 0.34 -3.77 -7.75
N VAL A 131 1.55 -3.40 -7.32
CA VAL A 131 2.03 -3.69 -5.96
C VAL A 131 1.23 -2.90 -4.92
N THR A 132 0.92 -1.63 -5.20
CA THR A 132 0.10 -0.78 -4.34
C THR A 132 -1.34 -1.30 -4.24
N LEU A 133 -1.96 -1.72 -5.35
CA LEU A 133 -3.29 -2.34 -5.34
C LEU A 133 -3.34 -3.58 -4.46
N VAL A 134 -2.37 -4.47 -4.63
CA VAL A 134 -2.26 -5.72 -3.86
C VAL A 134 -2.06 -5.42 -2.37
N ARG A 135 -1.22 -4.43 -2.04
CA ARG A 135 -0.99 -4.02 -0.65
C ARG A 135 -2.29 -3.54 0.02
N ARG A 136 -3.06 -2.67 -0.64
CA ARG A 136 -4.34 -2.17 -0.11
C ARG A 136 -5.33 -3.31 0.15
N GLU A 137 -5.40 -4.29 -0.73
CA GLU A 137 -6.26 -5.46 -0.52
C GLU A 137 -5.78 -6.32 0.66
N ILE A 138 -4.48 -6.57 0.80
CA ILE A 138 -3.93 -7.28 1.97
C ILE A 138 -4.28 -6.54 3.27
N GLU A 139 -4.19 -5.21 3.27
CA GLU A 139 -4.53 -4.36 4.41
C GLU A 139 -6.03 -4.37 4.72
N ARG A 140 -6.90 -4.43 3.70
CA ARG A 140 -8.35 -4.61 3.87
C ARG A 140 -8.67 -5.87 4.66
N TRP A 141 -7.92 -6.95 4.42
CA TRP A 141 -8.01 -8.21 5.18
C TRP A 141 -7.24 -8.19 6.50
N ARG A 142 -6.63 -7.07 6.88
CA ARG A 142 -5.71 -6.94 8.03
C ARG A 142 -4.63 -8.02 8.04
N ASN A 143 -4.21 -8.45 6.84
CA ASN A 143 -3.22 -9.50 6.61
C ASN A 143 -3.56 -10.85 7.28
N HIS A 144 -4.85 -11.19 7.41
CA HIS A 144 -5.29 -12.50 7.91
C HIS A 144 -6.48 -13.03 7.09
N PHE A 145 -6.28 -14.21 6.50
CA PHE A 145 -7.26 -14.88 5.63
C PHE A 145 -7.78 -16.12 6.36
N ALA A 146 -8.89 -15.98 7.09
CA ALA A 146 -9.36 -16.98 8.05
C ALA A 146 -9.54 -18.39 7.45
N ASP A 147 -10.24 -18.48 6.32
CA ASP A 147 -10.55 -19.76 5.68
C ASP A 147 -9.28 -20.41 5.13
N LEU A 148 -8.37 -19.61 4.55
CA LEU A 148 -7.10 -20.09 4.01
C LEU A 148 -6.15 -20.57 5.12
N ASP A 149 -6.14 -19.89 6.26
CA ASP A 149 -5.36 -20.27 7.44
C ASP A 149 -5.91 -21.56 8.07
N ALA A 150 -7.24 -21.68 8.19
CA ALA A 150 -7.91 -22.89 8.66
C ALA A 150 -7.65 -24.09 7.74
N ALA A 151 -7.72 -23.90 6.42
CA ALA A 151 -7.39 -24.94 5.44
C ALA A 151 -5.93 -25.40 5.55
N ALA A 152 -5.00 -24.45 5.73
CA ALA A 152 -3.59 -24.78 5.94
C ALA A 152 -3.36 -25.56 7.24
N GLU A 153 -4.04 -25.18 8.34
CA GLU A 153 -3.97 -25.86 9.64
C GLU A 153 -4.56 -27.27 9.58
N ALA A 154 -5.72 -27.46 8.94
CA ALA A 154 -6.32 -28.78 8.73
C ALA A 154 -5.40 -29.70 7.90
N LEU A 155 -4.79 -29.18 6.83
CA LEU A 155 -3.84 -29.94 6.03
C LEU A 155 -2.57 -30.29 6.82
N ALA A 156 -2.11 -29.38 7.68
CA ALA A 156 -1.01 -29.64 8.61
C ALA A 156 -1.30 -30.82 9.55
N ASP A 157 -2.54 -30.91 10.07
CA ASP A 157 -2.99 -32.02 10.91
C ASP A 157 -3.11 -33.33 10.12
N GLU A 158 -3.62 -33.29 8.87
CA GLU A 158 -3.65 -34.46 7.98
C GLU A 158 -2.26 -35.01 7.67
N LEU A 159 -1.28 -34.13 7.46
CA LEU A 159 0.12 -34.49 7.24
C LEU A 159 0.81 -35.03 8.51
N ARG A 160 0.08 -35.11 9.64
CA ARG A 160 0.56 -35.62 10.94
C ARG A 160 1.89 -34.99 11.35
N LEU A 161 1.94 -33.66 11.34
CA LEU A 161 3.12 -32.84 11.64
C LEU A 161 3.80 -33.08 13.01
N GLY A 162 3.33 -34.04 13.82
CA GLY A 162 4.01 -34.55 14.99
C GLY A 162 5.35 -35.25 14.71
N ALA A 163 5.60 -35.71 13.48
CA ALA A 163 6.84 -36.43 13.13
C ALA A 163 8.06 -35.53 12.85
N GLY A 164 7.91 -34.19 12.85
CA GLY A 164 9.03 -33.26 12.70
C GLY A 164 9.61 -33.09 11.28
N ASP A 165 9.19 -33.90 10.30
CA ASP A 165 9.60 -33.80 8.89
C ASP A 165 8.44 -33.37 7.98
N LEU A 166 8.16 -32.06 7.94
CA LEU A 166 7.14 -31.49 7.06
C LEU A 166 7.50 -31.65 5.58
N TYR A 167 8.79 -31.52 5.24
CA TYR A 167 9.25 -31.63 3.85
C TYR A 167 8.94 -33.03 3.29
N GLY A 168 9.31 -34.08 4.02
CA GLY A 168 9.02 -35.46 3.66
C GLY A 168 7.51 -35.74 3.57
N ALA A 169 6.71 -35.22 4.50
CA ALA A 169 5.26 -35.38 4.47
C ALA A 169 4.62 -34.73 3.22
N ILE A 170 5.04 -33.51 2.86
CA ILE A 170 4.58 -32.85 1.63
C ILE A 170 5.07 -33.60 0.39
N ALA A 171 6.32 -34.06 0.38
CA ALA A 171 6.89 -34.82 -0.72
C ALA A 171 6.10 -36.09 -1.01
N GLU A 172 5.75 -36.83 0.04
CA GLU A 172 4.95 -38.04 -0.07
C GLU A 172 3.51 -37.72 -0.51
N ARG A 173 2.90 -36.65 0.00
CA ARG A 173 1.57 -36.21 -0.43
C ARG A 173 1.54 -35.84 -1.91
N LEU A 174 2.53 -35.08 -2.38
CA LEU A 174 2.70 -34.72 -3.79
C LEU A 174 2.88 -35.97 -4.67
N ARG A 175 3.67 -36.95 -4.21
CA ARG A 175 3.91 -38.18 -4.94
C ARG A 175 2.67 -39.08 -5.00
N ALA A 176 2.09 -39.41 -3.84
CA ALA A 176 1.02 -40.39 -3.72
C ALA A 176 -0.33 -39.90 -4.22
N LYS A 177 -0.70 -38.63 -3.93
CA LYS A 177 -2.01 -38.07 -4.30
C LYS A 177 -1.98 -37.33 -5.62
N HIS A 178 -0.88 -36.64 -5.92
CA HIS A 178 -0.79 -35.74 -7.09
C HIS A 178 0.13 -36.26 -8.20
N GLY A 179 0.81 -37.39 -7.99
CA GLY A 179 1.73 -37.97 -8.98
C GLY A 179 2.85 -37.01 -9.37
N LEU A 180 3.29 -36.14 -8.45
CA LEU A 180 4.38 -35.20 -8.64
C LEU A 180 5.56 -35.62 -7.77
N THR A 181 6.73 -35.78 -8.39
CA THR A 181 7.98 -36.06 -7.66
C THR A 181 8.77 -34.78 -7.44
N ILE A 182 9.56 -34.71 -6.38
CA ILE A 182 10.46 -33.57 -6.14
C ILE A 182 11.87 -33.98 -6.56
N ARG A 183 12.55 -33.09 -7.29
CA ARG A 183 13.95 -33.28 -7.68
C ARG A 183 14.76 -32.05 -7.35
N VAL A 184 15.80 -32.22 -6.53
CA VAL A 184 16.81 -31.18 -6.34
C VAL A 184 17.79 -31.27 -7.50
N LEU A 185 17.99 -30.14 -8.19
CA LEU A 185 18.87 -30.04 -9.34
C LEU A 185 20.07 -29.13 -9.00
N PRO A 186 21.24 -29.44 -9.58
CA PRO A 186 22.41 -28.57 -9.51
C PRO A 186 22.15 -27.15 -10.02
N ALA A 187 22.88 -26.17 -9.48
CA ALA A 187 22.68 -24.76 -9.78
C ALA A 187 22.94 -24.41 -11.26
N ASP A 188 23.83 -25.14 -11.94
CA ASP A 188 24.11 -25.00 -13.38
C ASP A 188 22.95 -25.49 -14.26
N VAL A 189 22.12 -26.43 -13.77
CA VAL A 189 20.91 -26.91 -14.46
C VAL A 189 19.74 -25.94 -14.28
N LEU A 190 19.72 -25.15 -13.19
CA LEU A 190 18.71 -24.14 -12.88
C LEU A 190 19.35 -22.78 -12.50
N PRO A 191 20.06 -22.10 -13.41
CA PRO A 191 20.90 -20.94 -13.07
C PRO A 191 20.08 -19.73 -12.57
N ASP A 192 18.94 -19.44 -13.20
CA ASP A 192 18.12 -18.26 -12.87
C ASP A 192 16.79 -18.63 -12.20
N THR A 193 16.66 -19.86 -11.67
CA THR A 193 15.38 -20.36 -11.17
C THR A 193 15.56 -21.21 -9.92
N LEU A 194 14.93 -20.78 -8.82
CA LEU A 194 14.95 -21.55 -7.57
C LEU A 194 13.95 -22.71 -7.55
N ARG A 195 12.86 -22.60 -8.32
CA ARG A 195 11.80 -23.60 -8.38
C ARG A 195 11.14 -23.59 -9.76
N ARG A 196 11.01 -24.76 -10.37
CA ARG A 196 10.30 -24.97 -11.65
C ARG A 196 9.38 -26.18 -11.55
N LEU A 197 8.14 -26.04 -12.00
CA LEU A 197 7.24 -27.18 -12.18
C LEU A 197 7.35 -27.65 -13.63
N ASP A 198 7.83 -28.88 -13.83
CA ASP A 198 7.88 -29.56 -15.12
C ASP A 198 6.66 -30.49 -15.22
N LEU A 199 5.68 -30.09 -16.03
CA LEU A 199 4.45 -30.85 -16.22
C LEU A 199 4.65 -32.10 -17.09
N HIS A 200 5.64 -32.11 -17.99
CA HIS A 200 5.92 -33.24 -18.86
C HIS A 200 6.57 -34.37 -18.06
N ALA A 201 7.58 -34.04 -17.26
CA ALA A 201 8.23 -35.01 -16.38
C ALA A 201 7.44 -35.27 -15.08
N ARG A 202 6.41 -34.46 -14.79
CA ARG A 202 5.68 -34.44 -13.51
C ARG A 202 6.61 -34.26 -12.31
N GLN A 203 7.52 -33.29 -12.42
CA GLN A 203 8.54 -33.02 -11.41
C GLN A 203 8.45 -31.58 -10.91
N LEU A 204 8.44 -31.42 -9.59
CA LEU A 204 8.81 -30.16 -8.95
C LEU A 204 10.33 -30.12 -8.82
N GLN A 205 10.97 -29.31 -9.66
CA GLN A 205 12.41 -29.15 -9.67
C GLN A 205 12.80 -27.97 -8.76
N LEU A 206 13.71 -28.21 -7.82
CA LEU A 206 14.21 -27.24 -6.85
C LEU A 206 15.71 -27.02 -7.06
N SER A 207 16.17 -25.78 -6.96
CA SER A 207 17.60 -25.49 -6.96
C SER A 207 18.25 -26.02 -5.67
N GLU A 208 19.43 -26.62 -5.78
CA GLU A 208 20.24 -27.01 -4.64
C GLU A 208 20.67 -25.84 -3.74
N MET A 209 20.67 -24.62 -4.28
CA MET A 209 21.01 -23.38 -3.56
C MET A 209 19.96 -22.97 -2.52
N LEU A 210 18.78 -23.58 -2.53
CA LEU A 210 17.77 -23.34 -1.51
C LEU A 210 18.18 -23.97 -0.18
N ASP A 211 18.15 -23.18 0.90
CA ASP A 211 18.24 -23.70 2.26
C ASP A 211 17.02 -24.59 2.64
N PRO A 212 17.10 -25.38 3.73
CA PRO A 212 16.03 -26.31 4.09
C PRO A 212 14.65 -25.65 4.31
N ALA A 213 14.62 -24.45 4.90
CA ALA A 213 13.39 -23.71 5.15
C ALA A 213 12.75 -23.25 3.83
N SER A 214 13.56 -22.78 2.89
CA SER A 214 13.09 -22.33 1.57
C SER A 214 12.68 -23.49 0.68
N ARG A 215 13.34 -24.66 0.78
CA ARG A 215 12.87 -25.90 0.12
C ARG A 215 11.51 -26.33 0.65
N THR A 216 11.33 -26.36 1.98
CA THR A 216 10.04 -26.69 2.61
C THR A 216 8.95 -25.72 2.18
N PHE A 217 9.24 -24.43 2.17
CA PHE A 217 8.31 -23.41 1.68
C PHE A 217 7.98 -23.59 0.20
N ALA A 218 8.97 -23.93 -0.64
CA ALA A 218 8.77 -24.13 -2.07
C ALA A 218 7.81 -25.29 -2.37
N VAL A 219 7.95 -26.41 -1.64
CA VAL A 219 7.05 -27.58 -1.78
C VAL A 219 5.67 -27.31 -1.18
N ALA A 220 5.59 -26.62 -0.03
CA ALA A 220 4.33 -26.20 0.58
C ALA A 220 3.55 -25.26 -0.32
N PHE A 221 4.23 -24.31 -0.97
CA PHE A 221 3.63 -23.42 -1.96
C PHE A 221 3.10 -24.21 -3.16
N GLN A 222 3.84 -25.21 -3.65
CA GLN A 222 3.36 -26.06 -4.76
C GLN A 222 2.14 -26.89 -4.35
N LEU A 223 2.13 -27.43 -3.13
CA LEU A 223 0.97 -28.14 -2.60
C LEU A 223 -0.25 -27.22 -2.49
N GLY A 224 -0.06 -25.99 -1.99
CA GLY A 224 -1.11 -24.96 -1.95
C GLY A 224 -1.67 -24.58 -3.32
N GLN A 225 -0.84 -24.56 -4.37
CA GLN A 225 -1.31 -24.35 -5.75
C GLN A 225 -2.32 -25.41 -6.21
N ILE A 226 -2.26 -26.61 -5.63
CA ILE A 226 -3.08 -27.75 -6.02
C ILE A 226 -4.27 -27.89 -5.06
N GLU A 227 -4.00 -27.97 -3.76
CA GLU A 227 -5.01 -28.31 -2.75
C GLU A 227 -5.79 -27.10 -2.22
N ALA A 228 -5.23 -25.88 -2.24
CA ALA A 228 -5.90 -24.66 -1.78
C ALA A 228 -6.40 -23.77 -2.93
N LYS A 229 -6.52 -24.36 -4.13
CA LYS A 229 -6.85 -23.61 -5.35
C LYS A 229 -8.20 -22.91 -5.24
N ALA A 230 -9.22 -23.59 -4.69
CA ALA A 230 -10.57 -23.06 -4.61
C ALA A 230 -10.65 -21.83 -3.69
N GLU A 231 -10.02 -21.90 -2.52
CA GLU A 231 -9.94 -20.82 -1.54
C GLU A 231 -9.18 -19.61 -2.11
N ILE A 232 -8.07 -19.85 -2.80
CA ILE A 232 -7.26 -18.80 -3.43
C ILE A 232 -8.01 -18.16 -4.60
N ASP A 233 -8.69 -18.96 -5.43
CA ASP A 233 -9.52 -18.47 -6.52
C ASP A 233 -10.66 -17.59 -5.99
N ALA A 234 -11.34 -18.02 -4.92
CA ALA A 234 -12.42 -17.26 -4.30
C ALA A 234 -11.94 -15.90 -3.76
N LEU A 235 -10.80 -15.88 -3.05
CA LEU A 235 -10.20 -14.63 -2.56
C LEU A 235 -9.76 -13.70 -3.70
N ALA A 236 -9.15 -14.25 -4.76
CA ALA A 236 -8.70 -13.47 -5.90
C ALA A 236 -9.86 -12.87 -6.70
N VAL A 237 -10.95 -13.62 -6.89
CA VAL A 237 -12.19 -13.12 -7.50
C VAL A 237 -12.84 -12.05 -6.63
N GLY A 238 -12.91 -12.27 -5.31
CA GLY A 238 -13.48 -11.31 -4.35
C GLY A 238 -12.72 -9.98 -4.26
N ALA A 239 -11.42 -9.97 -4.58
CA ALA A 239 -10.62 -8.75 -4.64
C ALA A 239 -10.98 -7.85 -5.84
N GLY A 240 -11.57 -8.41 -6.91
CA GLY A 240 -12.10 -7.62 -8.03
C GLY A 240 -11.06 -6.81 -8.81
N PHE A 241 -9.80 -7.26 -8.88
CA PHE A 241 -8.76 -6.55 -9.64
C PHE A 241 -9.08 -6.49 -11.13
N THR A 242 -8.98 -5.30 -11.71
CA THR A 242 -9.04 -5.10 -13.18
C THR A 242 -7.68 -5.36 -13.83
N ASP A 243 -6.59 -5.15 -13.10
CA ASP A 243 -5.22 -5.40 -13.53
C ASP A 243 -4.82 -6.87 -13.30
N ARG A 244 -4.45 -7.56 -14.39
CA ARG A 244 -4.03 -8.97 -14.35
C ARG A 244 -2.71 -9.20 -13.62
N ALA A 245 -1.78 -8.25 -13.65
CA ALA A 245 -0.55 -8.32 -12.87
C ALA A 245 -0.83 -8.21 -11.38
N ALA A 246 -1.74 -7.31 -10.97
CA ALA A 246 -2.18 -7.20 -9.57
C ALA A 246 -2.83 -8.50 -9.10
N GLU A 247 -3.74 -9.08 -9.88
CA GLU A 247 -4.37 -10.37 -9.54
C GLU A 247 -3.33 -11.49 -9.38
N ARG A 248 -2.36 -11.59 -10.31
CA ARG A 248 -1.30 -12.61 -10.24
C ARG A 248 -0.38 -12.41 -9.03
N LEU A 249 -0.05 -11.16 -8.69
CA LEU A 249 0.74 -10.83 -7.51
C LEU A 249 -0.02 -11.19 -6.22
N TYR A 250 -1.32 -10.89 -6.16
CA TYR A 250 -2.16 -11.25 -5.03
C TYR A 250 -2.26 -12.77 -4.85
N ARG A 251 -2.50 -13.52 -5.93
CA ARG A 251 -2.48 -15.00 -5.89
C ARG A 251 -1.15 -15.55 -5.39
N ARG A 252 -0.03 -14.96 -5.82
CA ARG A 252 1.30 -15.35 -5.32
C ARG A 252 1.45 -15.04 -3.83
N HIS A 253 0.91 -13.91 -3.35
CA HIS A 253 0.88 -13.58 -1.93
C HIS A 253 0.05 -14.60 -1.14
N LEU A 254 -1.18 -14.92 -1.57
CA LEU A 254 -2.04 -15.91 -0.92
C LEU A 254 -1.40 -17.30 -0.86
N LEU A 255 -0.73 -17.74 -1.94
CA LEU A 255 0.03 -18.99 -1.94
C LEU A 255 1.20 -18.96 -0.95
N GLY A 256 1.88 -17.82 -0.85
CA GLY A 256 2.93 -17.63 0.15
C GLY A 256 2.40 -17.62 1.58
N TYR A 257 1.22 -17.02 1.80
CA TYR A 257 0.50 -17.05 3.06
C TYR A 257 0.14 -18.48 3.45
N PHE A 258 -0.47 -19.25 2.54
CA PHE A 258 -0.83 -20.64 2.76
C PHE A 258 0.41 -21.50 3.09
N ALA A 259 1.49 -21.35 2.33
CA ALA A 259 2.73 -22.08 2.58
C ALA A 259 3.31 -21.76 3.98
N ALA A 260 3.28 -20.49 4.40
CA ALA A 260 3.69 -20.09 5.73
C ALA A 260 2.76 -20.65 6.82
N ALA A 261 1.44 -20.63 6.60
CA ALA A 261 0.45 -21.18 7.54
C ALA A 261 0.55 -22.70 7.66
N LEU A 262 0.91 -23.42 6.60
CA LEU A 262 1.17 -24.87 6.63
C LEU A 262 2.45 -25.19 7.41
N MET A 263 3.51 -24.40 7.22
CA MET A 263 4.77 -24.53 7.99
C MET A 263 4.62 -24.14 9.46
N MET A 264 3.77 -23.14 9.72
CA MET A 264 3.52 -22.57 11.05
C MET A 264 2.00 -22.55 11.32
N PRO A 265 1.39 -23.72 11.61
CA PRO A 265 -0.05 -23.84 11.86
C PRO A 265 -0.47 -22.92 13.00
N TYR A 266 -1.57 -22.20 12.83
CA TYR A 266 -1.91 -21.04 13.65
C TYR A 266 -1.84 -21.29 15.16
N ALA A 267 -2.59 -22.28 15.67
CA ALA A 267 -2.69 -22.55 17.09
C ALA A 267 -1.36 -23.07 17.67
N ARG A 268 -0.60 -23.85 16.89
CA ARG A 268 0.73 -24.33 17.29
C ARG A 268 1.74 -23.19 17.30
N PHE A 269 1.70 -22.31 16.30
CA PHE A 269 2.60 -21.16 16.18
C PHE A 269 2.31 -20.10 17.24
N LEU A 270 1.04 -19.73 17.47
CA LEU A 270 0.66 -18.78 18.50
C LEU A 270 1.07 -19.27 19.90
N ARG A 271 0.75 -20.52 20.27
CA ARG A 271 1.23 -21.11 21.53
C ARG A 271 2.75 -21.08 21.62
N GLY A 272 3.42 -21.36 20.51
CA GLY A 272 4.87 -21.27 20.41
C GLY A 272 5.37 -19.88 20.75
N CYS A 273 4.76 -18.84 20.18
CA CYS A 273 5.08 -17.45 20.44
C CYS A 273 4.84 -17.08 21.92
N GLU A 274 3.67 -17.39 22.47
CA GLU A 274 3.32 -17.04 23.85
C GLU A 274 4.25 -17.72 24.87
N THR A 275 4.58 -19.00 24.65
CA THR A 275 5.44 -19.77 25.56
C THR A 275 6.88 -19.27 25.56
N THR A 276 7.38 -18.74 24.44
CA THR A 276 8.78 -18.30 24.31
C THR A 276 8.95 -16.80 24.46
N GLY A 277 7.88 -16.06 24.74
CA GLY A 277 7.90 -14.59 24.67
C GLY A 277 8.26 -14.08 23.27
N TYR A 278 7.80 -14.75 22.22
CA TYR A 278 8.07 -14.38 20.82
C TYR A 278 9.57 -14.33 20.47
N ASP A 279 10.40 -15.17 21.10
CA ASP A 279 11.79 -15.36 20.69
C ASP A 279 11.85 -15.89 19.25
N ILE A 280 12.21 -14.99 18.32
CA ILE A 280 12.21 -15.27 16.88
C ILE A 280 13.22 -16.37 16.54
N GLU A 281 14.39 -16.39 17.17
CA GLU A 281 15.42 -17.38 16.87
C GLU A 281 14.97 -18.78 17.29
N LEU A 282 14.32 -18.89 18.45
CA LEU A 282 13.74 -20.16 18.90
C LEU A 282 12.56 -20.60 18.02
N LEU A 283 11.71 -19.67 17.58
CA LEU A 283 10.61 -19.95 16.64
C LEU A 283 11.12 -20.46 15.29
N GLN A 284 12.20 -19.88 14.75
CA GLN A 284 12.84 -20.37 13.51
C GLN A 284 13.24 -21.85 13.63
N ARG A 285 13.86 -22.23 14.76
CA ARG A 285 14.27 -23.62 15.01
C ARG A 285 13.08 -24.55 15.20
N ARG A 286 12.07 -24.11 15.96
CA ARG A 286 10.88 -24.94 16.29
C ARG A 286 10.03 -25.26 15.07
N PHE A 287 9.96 -24.36 14.09
CA PHE A 287 9.12 -24.50 12.90
C PHE A 287 9.91 -24.75 11.60
N GLY A 288 11.24 -24.85 11.69
CA GLY A 288 12.09 -25.04 10.50
C GLY A 288 11.94 -23.91 9.48
N ALA A 289 11.76 -22.67 9.95
CA ALA A 289 11.47 -21.50 9.13
C ALA A 289 12.60 -20.46 9.17
N GLY A 290 12.76 -19.72 8.08
CA GLY A 290 13.69 -18.59 7.98
C GLY A 290 13.19 -17.35 8.72
N PHE A 291 14.08 -16.38 8.99
CA PHE A 291 13.75 -15.16 9.74
C PHE A 291 12.63 -14.36 9.09
N GLU A 292 12.72 -14.15 7.77
CA GLU A 292 11.70 -13.43 6.99
C GLU A 292 10.35 -14.17 7.00
N GLN A 293 10.34 -15.52 6.99
CA GLN A 293 9.12 -16.31 7.04
C GLN A 293 8.41 -16.18 8.40
N VAL A 294 9.17 -16.26 9.50
CA VAL A 294 8.64 -16.03 10.85
C VAL A 294 8.14 -14.59 11.00
N ALA A 295 8.90 -13.60 10.52
CA ALA A 295 8.51 -12.19 10.52
C ALA A 295 7.17 -11.97 9.80
N HIS A 296 6.99 -12.56 8.61
CA HIS A 296 5.72 -12.55 7.91
C HIS A 296 4.60 -13.16 8.74
N ARG A 297 4.79 -14.37 9.29
CA ARG A 297 3.74 -15.07 10.05
C ARG A 297 3.30 -14.31 11.31
N LEU A 298 4.21 -13.61 11.98
CA LEU A 298 3.87 -12.75 13.13
C LEU A 298 2.88 -11.65 12.77
N THR A 299 2.95 -11.11 11.54
CA THR A 299 2.00 -10.08 11.07
C THR A 299 0.62 -10.62 10.68
N THR A 300 0.38 -11.92 10.79
CA THR A 300 -0.89 -12.54 10.39
C THR A 300 -1.74 -13.03 11.56
N LEU A 301 -1.29 -12.88 12.82
CA LEU A 301 -1.94 -13.50 13.99
C LEU A 301 -3.20 -12.75 14.47
N GLN A 302 -4.24 -12.72 13.64
CA GLN A 302 -5.47 -11.93 13.88
C GLN A 302 -6.79 -12.74 13.92
N ARG A 303 -6.71 -14.06 14.13
CA ARG A 303 -7.87 -14.93 14.28
C ARG A 303 -8.73 -14.47 15.46
N VAL A 304 -10.04 -14.36 15.24
CA VAL A 304 -10.99 -13.98 16.28
C VAL A 304 -10.95 -15.03 17.41
N GLY A 305 -10.83 -14.57 18.66
CA GLY A 305 -10.72 -15.43 19.84
C GLY A 305 -9.31 -15.94 20.16
N ALA A 306 -8.32 -15.75 19.28
CA ALA A 306 -6.94 -16.20 19.49
C ALA A 306 -5.95 -15.23 18.85
N ARG A 307 -6.00 -13.94 19.19
CA ARG A 307 -5.12 -12.93 18.59
C ARG A 307 -3.73 -12.94 19.25
N GLY A 308 -2.70 -12.89 18.43
CA GLY A 308 -1.33 -12.60 18.88
C GLY A 308 -1.07 -11.11 19.00
N LEU A 309 0.18 -10.76 19.31
CA LEU A 309 0.62 -9.36 19.31
C LEU A 309 0.48 -8.73 17.91
N SER A 310 0.16 -7.44 17.89
CA SER A 310 -0.02 -6.68 16.64
C SER A 310 1.32 -6.23 16.07
N PHE A 311 2.04 -7.15 15.42
CA PHE A 311 3.27 -6.84 14.72
C PHE A 311 3.02 -6.08 13.41
N PHE A 312 3.88 -5.11 13.13
CA PHE A 312 4.17 -4.71 11.75
C PHE A 312 5.45 -5.37 11.25
N MET A 313 5.61 -5.40 9.92
CA MET A 313 6.83 -5.78 9.24
C MET A 313 7.14 -4.82 8.08
N ILE A 314 8.41 -4.50 7.89
CA ILE A 314 8.93 -3.80 6.72
C ILE A 314 10.19 -4.49 6.21
N ARG A 315 10.43 -4.48 4.90
CA ARG A 315 11.71 -4.92 4.32
C ARG A 315 12.32 -3.80 3.50
N ILE A 316 13.54 -3.42 3.83
CA ILE A 316 14.30 -2.39 3.09
C ILE A 316 15.58 -2.95 2.47
N ASP A 317 16.08 -2.28 1.44
CA ASP A 317 17.46 -2.43 0.98
C ASP A 317 18.41 -1.42 1.67
N ARG A 318 19.69 -1.45 1.29
CA ARG A 318 20.71 -0.51 1.80
C ARG A 318 20.41 0.96 1.48
N ALA A 319 19.70 1.24 0.40
CA ALA A 319 19.28 2.60 0.03
C ALA A 319 18.05 3.07 0.82
N GLY A 320 17.47 2.21 1.67
CA GLY A 320 16.27 2.51 2.44
C GLY A 320 14.96 2.34 1.65
N GLN A 321 15.02 1.76 0.45
CA GLN A 321 13.83 1.49 -0.36
C GLN A 321 13.07 0.30 0.22
N ALA A 322 11.79 0.51 0.52
CA ALA A 322 10.96 -0.56 1.06
C ALA A 322 10.34 -1.41 -0.05
N SER A 323 10.70 -2.70 -0.07
CA SER A 323 10.16 -3.68 -1.02
C SER A 323 9.00 -4.50 -0.45
N LYS A 324 8.79 -4.47 0.87
CA LYS A 324 7.65 -5.09 1.55
C LYS A 324 7.20 -4.24 2.72
N ARG A 325 5.88 -4.10 2.90
CA ARG A 325 5.24 -3.31 3.95
C ARG A 325 4.00 -4.07 4.42
N TYR A 326 3.97 -4.45 5.70
CA TYR A 326 2.84 -5.12 6.33
C TYR A 326 2.55 -4.42 7.65
N PRO A 327 1.58 -3.50 7.70
CA PRO A 327 1.17 -2.90 8.97
C PRO A 327 0.51 -3.94 9.89
N GLY A 328 -0.03 -5.03 9.33
CA GLY A 328 -0.78 -6.03 10.10
C GLY A 328 -1.96 -5.38 10.83
N ALA A 329 -2.19 -5.75 12.09
CA ALA A 329 -3.16 -5.07 12.96
C ALA A 329 -2.53 -4.02 13.89
N SER A 330 -1.30 -3.59 13.59
CA SER A 330 -0.59 -2.62 14.43
C SER A 330 -1.00 -1.16 14.17
N SER A 331 -1.52 -0.86 12.98
CA SER A 331 -1.73 0.51 12.50
C SER A 331 -0.48 1.39 12.59
N ALA A 332 0.71 0.79 12.45
CA ALA A 332 1.99 1.49 12.56
C ALA A 332 2.25 2.40 11.35
N THR A 333 2.17 3.71 11.58
CA THR A 333 2.50 4.76 10.60
C THR A 333 3.94 4.66 10.06
N LEU A 334 4.86 4.09 10.85
CA LEU A 334 6.24 3.78 10.46
C LEU A 334 6.36 2.94 9.19
N VAL A 335 5.38 2.08 8.92
CA VAL A 335 5.40 1.15 7.78
C VAL A 335 4.80 1.78 6.54
N GLU A 336 3.79 2.64 6.73
CA GLU A 336 3.07 3.31 5.66
C GLU A 336 3.86 4.49 5.08
N ALA A 337 4.65 5.15 5.92
CA ALA A 337 5.47 6.29 5.53
C ALA A 337 6.42 5.97 4.36
N ASP A 338 6.47 6.91 3.40
CA ASP A 338 7.37 6.79 2.25
C ASP A 338 8.83 7.02 2.64
N GLY A 339 9.04 8.03 3.51
CA GLY A 339 10.33 8.33 4.11
C GLY A 339 10.62 7.48 5.35
N ARG A 340 11.90 7.29 5.65
CA ARG A 340 12.37 6.55 6.83
C ARG A 340 13.46 7.34 7.51
N CYS A 341 13.42 7.41 8.83
CA CYS A 341 14.44 8.13 9.58
C CYS A 341 15.72 7.28 9.64
N PRO A 342 16.89 7.81 9.27
CA PRO A 342 18.16 7.08 9.38
C PRO A 342 18.56 6.76 10.84
N LEU A 343 17.98 7.44 11.84
CA LEU A 343 18.17 7.12 13.26
C LEU A 343 17.41 5.85 13.70
N TRP A 344 16.55 5.31 12.84
CA TRP A 344 15.95 4.00 13.06
C TRP A 344 16.98 2.90 12.77
N ARG A 345 17.28 2.06 13.77
CA ARG A 345 18.24 0.95 13.69
C ARG A 345 17.93 -0.09 12.63
N LEU A 346 16.76 -0.02 11.98
CA LEU A 346 16.49 -0.73 10.74
C LEU A 346 17.60 -0.52 9.69
N HIS A 347 18.08 0.72 9.52
CA HIS A 347 19.17 1.03 8.58
C HIS A 347 20.53 0.52 9.07
N HIS A 348 20.74 0.42 10.38
CA HIS A 348 21.97 -0.08 10.98
C HIS A 348 22.10 -1.60 10.95
N ALA A 349 21.03 -2.34 10.61
CA ALA A 349 21.10 -3.79 10.49
C ALA A 349 22.19 -4.24 9.49
N PHE A 350 22.43 -3.45 8.45
CA PHE A 350 23.46 -3.68 7.44
C PHE A 350 24.90 -3.54 7.96
N ASP A 351 25.11 -2.88 9.10
CA ASP A 351 26.42 -2.72 9.73
C ASP A 351 26.83 -3.99 10.49
N ARG A 352 25.83 -4.78 10.92
CA ARG A 352 26.03 -6.04 11.65
C ARG A 352 25.15 -7.14 11.07
N PRO A 353 25.46 -7.62 9.84
CA PRO A 353 24.66 -8.63 9.17
C PRO A 353 24.35 -9.84 10.06
N GLY A 354 23.11 -10.30 10.00
CA GLY A 354 22.64 -11.45 10.77
C GLY A 354 22.43 -11.23 12.27
N SER A 355 22.82 -10.10 12.86
CA SER A 355 22.55 -9.77 14.27
C SER A 355 21.17 -9.13 14.43
N LEU A 356 20.42 -9.51 15.49
CA LEU A 356 19.15 -8.88 15.81
C LEU A 356 19.37 -7.56 16.56
N MET A 357 19.00 -6.45 15.94
CA MET A 357 19.08 -5.12 16.53
C MET A 357 17.76 -4.72 17.14
N VAL A 358 17.74 -4.42 18.45
CA VAL A 358 16.54 -3.95 19.15
C VAL A 358 16.63 -2.45 19.41
N GLN A 359 15.51 -1.74 19.28
CA GLN A 359 15.43 -0.30 19.56
C GLN A 359 14.03 0.11 20.01
N LEU A 360 13.96 0.85 21.11
CA LEU A 360 12.77 1.64 21.48
C LEU A 360 12.81 2.99 20.74
N VAL A 361 11.75 3.30 20.00
CA VAL A 361 11.62 4.53 19.22
C VAL A 361 10.35 5.29 19.58
N GLU A 362 10.39 6.62 19.44
CA GLU A 362 9.26 7.51 19.72
C GLU A 362 9.02 8.44 18.52
N LEU A 363 7.77 8.50 18.08
CA LEU A 363 7.29 9.39 17.02
C LEU A 363 6.92 10.78 17.57
N GLU A 364 6.58 11.70 16.67
CA GLU A 364 6.27 13.10 17.04
C GLU A 364 4.94 13.25 17.76
N ASP A 365 4.01 12.32 17.52
CA ASP A 365 2.74 12.20 18.23
C ASP A 365 2.89 11.52 19.61
N GLY A 366 4.12 11.17 20.01
CA GLY A 366 4.41 10.47 21.26
C GLY A 366 4.20 8.95 21.19
N ALA A 367 3.79 8.39 20.06
CA ALA A 367 3.65 6.94 19.91
C ALA A 367 5.00 6.24 20.03
N ARG A 368 5.06 5.23 20.91
CA ARG A 368 6.29 4.47 21.21
C ARG A 368 6.22 3.05 20.67
N TRP A 369 7.32 2.61 20.07
CA TRP A 369 7.43 1.31 19.42
C TRP A 369 8.70 0.60 19.84
N LEU A 370 8.60 -0.68 20.21
CA LEU A 370 9.77 -1.55 20.28
C LEU A 370 9.96 -2.18 18.91
N THR A 371 11.09 -1.88 18.27
CA THR A 371 11.44 -2.37 16.94
C THR A 371 12.62 -3.33 17.00
N MET A 372 12.61 -4.31 16.12
CA MET A 372 13.67 -5.30 15.94
C MET A 372 14.04 -5.35 14.47
N ALA A 373 15.33 -5.39 14.13
CA ALA A 373 15.79 -5.45 12.76
C ALA A 373 16.92 -6.47 12.57
N ARG A 374 16.92 -7.17 11.45
CA ARG A 374 17.97 -8.14 11.09
C ARG A 374 18.11 -8.22 9.57
N THR A 375 19.32 -8.39 9.06
CA THR A 375 19.52 -8.62 7.63
C THR A 375 19.15 -10.03 7.21
N VAL A 376 18.71 -10.16 5.97
CA VAL A 376 18.41 -11.41 5.29
C VAL A 376 19.00 -11.37 3.88
N THR A 377 19.51 -12.50 3.44
CA THR A 377 20.05 -12.70 2.09
C THR A 377 19.11 -13.63 1.32
N PRO A 378 18.58 -13.21 0.16
CA PRO A 378 17.86 -14.13 -0.72
C PRO A 378 18.74 -15.31 -1.12
N GLN A 379 18.11 -16.47 -1.30
CA GLN A 379 18.80 -17.67 -1.76
C GLN A 379 19.12 -17.58 -3.25
N GLY A 380 20.19 -18.23 -3.69
CA GLY A 380 20.51 -18.41 -5.11
C GLY A 380 21.80 -17.76 -5.62
N SER A 381 22.40 -16.81 -4.88
CA SER A 381 23.66 -16.18 -5.29
C SER A 381 24.86 -17.09 -5.02
N ARG A 382 25.82 -17.11 -5.95
CA ARG A 382 27.10 -17.82 -5.83
C ARG A 382 28.27 -16.86 -5.64
N PHE A 383 29.41 -17.42 -5.22
CA PHE A 383 30.65 -16.66 -5.14
C PHE A 383 30.96 -15.95 -6.48
N GLY A 384 31.30 -14.67 -6.41
CA GLY A 384 31.58 -13.83 -7.58
C GLY A 384 30.35 -13.22 -8.26
N GLU A 385 29.12 -13.56 -7.84
CA GLU A 385 27.89 -12.94 -8.33
C GLU A 385 27.43 -11.76 -7.45
N VAL A 386 26.43 -11.01 -7.93
CA VAL A 386 25.80 -9.93 -7.16
C VAL A 386 24.98 -10.54 -6.02
N HIS A 387 25.38 -10.24 -4.79
CA HIS A 387 24.66 -10.68 -3.59
C HIS A 387 23.64 -9.64 -3.17
N ALA A 388 22.37 -10.00 -3.21
CA ALA A 388 21.32 -9.16 -2.65
C ALA A 388 21.33 -9.28 -1.11
N GLU A 389 21.16 -8.15 -0.43
CA GLU A 389 20.96 -8.09 1.02
C GLU A 389 19.82 -7.13 1.34
N PHE A 390 18.93 -7.56 2.23
CA PHE A 390 17.81 -6.77 2.72
C PHE A 390 17.82 -6.74 4.24
N ALA A 391 17.18 -5.73 4.85
CA ALA A 391 16.90 -5.70 6.27
C ALA A 391 15.39 -5.86 6.51
N ILE A 392 15.03 -6.78 7.40
CA ILE A 392 13.66 -6.96 7.86
C ILE A 392 13.52 -6.24 9.19
N GLY A 393 12.60 -5.29 9.26
CA GLY A 393 12.17 -4.63 10.49
C GLY A 393 10.84 -5.19 10.96
N LEU A 394 10.74 -5.48 12.24
CA LEU A 394 9.52 -5.83 12.96
C LEU A 394 9.29 -4.81 14.07
N GLY A 395 8.04 -4.61 14.47
CA GLY A 395 7.77 -3.82 15.66
C GLY A 395 6.38 -4.01 16.22
N VAL A 396 6.26 -3.69 17.50
CA VAL A 396 5.01 -3.67 18.26
C VAL A 396 4.95 -2.38 19.06
N ALA A 397 3.74 -1.96 19.43
CA ALA A 397 3.57 -0.85 20.36
C ALA A 397 4.31 -1.17 21.67
N ALA A 398 5.01 -0.18 22.24
CA ALA A 398 5.78 -0.38 23.47
C ALA A 398 4.91 -0.89 24.63
N SER A 399 3.63 -0.50 24.67
CA SER A 399 2.62 -0.99 25.64
C SER A 399 2.34 -2.49 25.55
N GLN A 400 2.61 -3.12 24.40
CA GLN A 400 2.43 -4.56 24.18
C GLN A 400 3.74 -5.35 24.23
N ALA A 401 4.88 -4.65 24.29
CA ALA A 401 6.20 -5.25 24.14
C ALA A 401 6.71 -6.00 25.38
N GLY A 402 6.07 -5.83 26.54
CA GLY A 402 6.55 -6.36 27.83
C GLY A 402 6.70 -7.89 27.88
N VAL A 403 5.98 -8.62 27.04
CA VAL A 403 6.08 -10.09 26.95
C VAL A 403 7.15 -10.57 25.96
N LEU A 404 7.80 -9.66 25.23
CA LEU A 404 8.80 -10.02 24.23
C LEU A 404 10.14 -10.37 24.90
N ALA A 405 10.74 -11.49 24.49
CA ALA A 405 12.11 -11.87 24.85
C ALA A 405 13.10 -10.77 24.47
N ALA A 406 12.88 -10.11 23.33
CA ALA A 406 13.66 -8.95 22.88
C ALA A 406 13.52 -7.71 23.77
N ALA A 407 12.49 -7.63 24.62
CA ALA A 407 12.32 -6.55 25.59
C ALA A 407 13.05 -6.82 26.92
N SER A 408 13.64 -8.02 27.10
CA SER A 408 14.31 -8.40 28.34
C SER A 408 15.42 -7.40 28.69
N GLY A 409 15.35 -6.86 29.91
CA GLY A 409 16.31 -5.86 30.42
C GLY A 409 16.13 -4.45 29.86
N LEU A 410 15.09 -4.17 29.06
CA LEU A 410 14.79 -2.84 28.56
C LEU A 410 13.73 -2.14 29.41
N ASP A 411 13.99 -0.88 29.75
CA ASP A 411 12.97 0.01 30.29
C ASP A 411 12.11 0.57 29.13
N LEU A 412 10.92 0.00 28.95
CA LEU A 412 9.97 0.41 27.90
C LEU A 412 9.33 1.78 28.16
N ALA A 413 9.36 2.27 29.40
CA ALA A 413 8.91 3.62 29.76
C ALA A 413 10.05 4.65 29.73
N GLY A 414 11.29 4.18 29.66
CA GLY A 414 12.49 4.98 29.68
C GLY A 414 12.77 5.76 28.39
N ARG A 415 14.05 6.08 28.18
CA ARG A 415 14.49 6.90 27.05
C ARG A 415 14.31 6.15 25.72
N ALA A 416 13.39 6.63 24.89
CA ALA A 416 13.23 6.21 23.51
C ALA A 416 14.06 7.07 22.56
N MET A 417 14.47 6.52 21.41
CA MET A 417 15.09 7.31 20.34
C MET A 417 14.03 8.14 19.62
N PRO A 418 14.11 9.48 19.62
CA PRO A 418 13.18 10.31 18.86
C PRO A 418 13.46 10.15 17.36
N ILE A 419 12.50 9.59 16.64
CA ILE A 419 12.54 9.48 15.17
C ILE A 419 11.34 10.21 14.57
N GLY A 420 11.29 10.29 13.25
CA GLY A 420 10.13 10.78 12.49
C GLY A 420 9.87 9.91 11.26
N LEU A 421 8.82 10.23 10.50
CA LEU A 421 8.37 9.47 9.33
C LEU A 421 9.17 9.82 8.04
N GLY A 422 10.46 10.16 8.21
CA GLY A 422 11.34 10.71 7.18
C GLY A 422 11.46 12.23 7.24
N CYS A 423 12.61 12.77 6.79
CA CYS A 423 12.94 14.20 7.00
C CYS A 423 11.91 15.18 6.43
N ARG A 424 11.29 14.85 5.28
CA ARG A 424 10.24 15.66 4.64
C ARG A 424 8.95 15.71 5.44
N ALA A 425 8.65 14.68 6.25
CA ALA A 425 7.44 14.58 7.06
C ALA A 425 7.73 14.72 8.56
N CYS A 426 8.92 15.20 8.93
CA CYS A 426 9.36 15.29 10.31
C CYS A 426 9.63 16.75 10.70
N PHE A 427 8.98 17.22 11.75
CA PHE A 427 8.97 18.60 12.26
C PHE A 427 9.80 18.78 13.54
N ARG A 428 10.51 17.77 14.02
CA ARG A 428 11.51 17.92 15.10
C ARG A 428 12.58 18.96 14.74
N SER A 429 12.57 20.13 15.40
CA SER A 429 13.40 21.30 15.07
C SER A 429 14.90 21.04 15.18
N ASP A 430 15.32 20.38 16.26
CA ASP A 430 16.73 20.27 16.65
C ASP A 430 17.33 18.90 16.32
N CYS A 431 16.92 18.31 15.20
CA CYS A 431 17.44 17.02 14.73
C CYS A 431 18.82 17.21 14.05
N PRO A 432 19.94 16.73 14.66
CA PRO A 432 21.26 16.88 14.06
C PRO A 432 21.45 16.04 12.78
N GLN A 433 20.63 14.99 12.61
CA GLN A 433 20.71 14.06 11.49
C GLN A 433 19.90 14.51 10.26
N ARG A 434 19.19 15.64 10.34
CA ARG A 434 18.26 16.08 9.30
C ARG A 434 18.97 16.29 7.96
N SER A 435 18.56 15.52 6.96
CA SER A 435 19.13 15.58 5.60
C SER A 435 18.32 16.41 4.62
N ILE A 436 17.01 16.59 4.87
CA ILE A 436 16.11 17.31 3.98
C ILE A 436 15.17 18.21 4.81
N ALA A 437 14.85 19.39 4.27
CA ALA A 437 13.88 20.30 4.86
C ALA A 437 12.47 19.67 4.90
N PRO A 438 11.69 19.88 5.98
CA PRO A 438 10.29 19.44 6.01
C PRO A 438 9.50 20.04 4.84
N ALA A 439 8.57 19.27 4.30
CA ALA A 439 7.63 19.76 3.29
C ALA A 439 6.68 20.81 3.91
N GLY A 440 6.34 21.84 3.14
CA GLY A 440 5.39 22.87 3.58
C GLY A 440 5.91 23.83 4.66
N ARG A 441 7.19 23.78 5.04
CA ARG A 441 7.78 24.69 6.03
C ARG A 441 8.77 25.66 5.39
N ALA A 442 8.67 26.93 5.78
CA ALA A 442 9.64 27.94 5.41
C ALA A 442 10.97 27.67 6.14
N LEU A 443 12.06 27.64 5.38
CA LEU A 443 13.41 27.56 5.95
C LEU A 443 13.77 28.88 6.63
N LEU A 444 14.35 28.77 7.82
CA LEU A 444 14.90 29.90 8.55
C LEU A 444 16.41 29.88 8.35
N ILE A 445 16.95 30.87 7.64
CA ILE A 445 18.38 31.03 7.41
C ILE A 445 18.85 32.24 8.24
N ASN A 446 19.80 32.02 9.14
CA ASN A 446 20.41 33.08 9.94
C ASN A 446 21.92 33.05 9.74
N ASP A 447 22.47 34.06 9.07
CA ASP A 447 23.91 34.14 8.77
C ASP A 447 24.78 34.38 10.02
N ARG A 448 24.17 34.79 11.15
CA ARG A 448 24.87 35.09 12.40
C ARG A 448 24.86 33.93 13.39
N GLU A 449 24.08 32.89 13.14
CA GLU A 449 23.88 31.78 14.08
C GLU A 449 23.88 30.44 13.35
N ARG A 450 24.61 29.46 13.90
CA ARG A 450 24.59 28.08 13.41
C ARG A 450 23.96 27.18 14.47
N ARG A 451 22.79 26.60 14.18
CA ARG A 451 22.14 25.59 15.03
C ARG A 451 22.72 24.20 14.77
N THR A 452 22.47 23.26 15.70
CA THR A 452 22.92 21.87 15.59
C THR A 452 22.30 21.15 14.38
N SER A 453 21.03 21.44 14.08
CA SER A 453 20.41 21.07 12.80
C SER A 453 20.86 22.05 11.72
N ALA A 454 21.38 21.54 10.60
CA ALA A 454 21.76 22.36 9.46
C ALA A 454 20.54 22.96 8.71
N LEU A 455 19.35 22.36 8.87
CA LEU A 455 18.13 22.78 8.20
C LEU A 455 17.10 23.18 9.25
N THR A 456 17.07 24.47 9.55
CA THR A 456 16.13 25.11 10.48
C THR A 456 14.92 25.65 9.74
N PHE A 457 13.75 25.60 10.36
CA PHE A 457 12.48 25.97 9.75
C PHE A 457 11.51 26.53 10.79
N ALA A 458 10.52 27.28 10.32
CA ALA A 458 9.51 27.89 11.18
C ALA A 458 8.68 26.81 11.90
N GLY A 459 8.45 27.02 13.20
CA GLY A 459 7.44 26.28 13.97
C GLY A 459 6.02 26.60 13.50
N ASP A 460 5.04 25.91 14.08
CA ASP A 460 3.63 26.30 13.92
C ASP A 460 3.31 27.59 14.69
#